data_AF-A0A9E3K148-F1
#
_entry.id   AF-A0A9E3K148-F1
#
_cell.length_a   1.000
_cell.length_b   1.000
_cell.length_c   1.000
_cell.angle_alpha   90.00
_cell.angle_beta   90.00
_cell.angle_gamma   90.00
#
_symmetry.space_group_name_H-M   'P 1'
#
loop_
_entity.id
_entity.type
_entity.pdbx_description
1 polymer ?
#
loop_
_entity_poly.entity_id
_entity_poly.type
_entity_poly.pdbx_seq_one_letter_code
_entity_poly.pdbx_strand_id
1 'polypeptide(L)'
;VRTAMEHLYPAEQHALGEQTATARLARLPQLDKAAGPVFMRAYGPALIPAGCTPASVKRLQAAADAEKELSAGTRRALLDALQEDQRCVVIRQAMTAH
;
A
#
# COMPACT_ATOMS: atom_id res chain seq x y z
N VAL A 1 -22.21 -1.09 -21.48
CA VAL A 1 -21.28 -2.02 -20.77
C VAL A 1 -20.26 -1.26 -19.91
N ARG A 2 -19.59 -0.20 -20.41
CA ARG A 2 -18.68 0.65 -19.58
C ARG A 2 -19.34 1.29 -18.34
N THR A 3 -20.52 1.87 -18.50
CA THR A 3 -21.24 2.59 -17.42
C THR A 3 -21.61 1.69 -16.23
N ALA A 4 -21.96 0.42 -16.47
CA ALA A 4 -22.25 -0.52 -15.38
C ALA A 4 -21.00 -0.89 -14.56
N MET A 5 -19.82 -0.91 -15.21
CA MET A 5 -18.55 -1.17 -14.53
C MET A 5 -18.03 0.04 -13.75
N GLU A 6 -18.28 1.27 -14.25
CA GLU A 6 -17.93 2.52 -13.55
C GLU A 6 -18.60 2.62 -12.17
N HIS A 7 -19.82 2.08 -12.02
CA HIS A 7 -20.52 2.05 -10.73
C HIS A 7 -20.06 0.91 -9.80
N LEU A 8 -19.46 -0.16 -10.33
CA LEU A 8 -18.93 -1.27 -9.52
C LEU A 8 -17.52 -0.99 -8.98
N TYR A 9 -16.69 -0.30 -9.77
CA TYR A 9 -15.33 0.09 -9.41
C TYR A 9 -15.10 1.58 -9.70
N PRO A 10 -15.67 2.48 -8.87
CA PRO A 10 -15.53 3.92 -9.04
C PRO A 10 -14.06 4.32 -9.00
N ALA A 11 -13.61 5.12 -9.98
CA ALA A 11 -12.26 5.68 -10.00
C ALA A 11 -11.96 6.51 -8.73
N GLU A 12 -13.01 7.03 -8.11
CA GLU A 12 -13.01 7.76 -6.85
C GLU A 12 -12.50 6.91 -5.68
N GLN A 13 -12.67 5.58 -5.71
CA GLN A 13 -12.15 4.69 -4.67
C GLN A 13 -10.61 4.68 -4.66
N HIS A 14 -9.98 4.70 -5.83
CA HIS A 14 -8.53 4.83 -5.93
C HIS A 14 -8.07 6.21 -5.43
N ALA A 15 -8.77 7.27 -5.82
CA ALA A 15 -8.45 8.63 -5.36
C ALA A 15 -8.55 8.75 -3.83
N LEU A 16 -9.60 8.20 -3.22
CA LEU A 16 -9.76 8.16 -1.77
C LEU A 16 -8.67 7.30 -1.10
N GLY A 17 -8.32 6.17 -1.72
CA GLY A 17 -7.22 5.32 -1.28
C GLY A 17 -5.91 6.09 -1.19
N GLU A 18 -5.56 6.84 -2.23
CA GLU A 18 -4.34 7.67 -2.26
C GLU A 18 -4.39 8.81 -1.23
N GLN A 19 -5.52 9.51 -1.12
CA GLN A 19 -5.69 10.61 -0.15
C GLN A 19 -5.52 10.16 1.30
N THR A 20 -5.97 8.94 1.62
CA THR A 20 -5.94 8.41 2.99
C THR A 20 -4.67 7.61 3.31
N ALA A 21 -3.85 7.30 2.31
CA ALA A 21 -2.74 6.37 2.45
C ALA A 21 -1.68 6.81 3.47
N THR A 22 -1.35 8.10 3.51
CA THR A 22 -0.40 8.63 4.50
C THR A 22 -0.91 8.45 5.94
N ALA A 23 -2.19 8.75 6.18
CA ALA A 23 -2.80 8.60 7.50
C ALA A 23 -2.87 7.14 7.93
N ARG A 24 -3.11 6.21 6.99
CA ARG A 24 -3.09 4.76 7.25
C ARG A 24 -1.70 4.28 7.64
N LEU A 25 -0.65 4.70 6.93
CA LEU A 25 0.73 4.34 7.27
C LEU A 25 1.17 4.91 8.62
N ALA A 26 0.80 6.15 8.94
CA ALA A 26 1.10 6.75 10.25
C ALA A 26 0.46 5.98 11.44
N ARG A 27 -0.63 5.23 11.21
CA ARG A 27 -1.28 4.39 12.22
C ARG A 27 -0.72 2.96 12.29
N LEU A 28 0.09 2.56 11.31
CA LEU A 28 0.59 1.19 11.21
C LEU A 28 1.36 0.72 12.46
N PRO A 29 2.24 1.52 13.09
CA PRO A 29 2.97 1.09 14.29
C PRO A 29 2.05 0.87 15.50
N GLN A 30 1.03 1.71 15.65
CA GLN A 30 0.05 1.59 16.73
C GLN A 30 -0.79 0.32 16.56
N LEU A 31 -1.22 0.03 15.33
CA LEU A 31 -1.97 -1.18 15.00
C LEU A 31 -1.12 -2.45 15.17
N ASP A 32 0.13 -2.41 14.70
CA ASP A 32 1.08 -3.51 14.84
C ASP A 32 1.29 -3.91 16.30
N LYS A 33 1.42 -2.91 17.19
CA LYS A 33 1.56 -3.12 18.63
C LYS A 33 0.27 -3.62 19.29
N ALA A 34 -0.89 -3.11 18.90
CA ALA A 34 -2.15 -3.36 19.60
C ALA A 34 -2.88 -4.64 19.15
N ALA A 35 -2.82 -4.98 17.86
CA ALA A 35 -3.63 -6.07 17.29
C ALA A 35 -2.99 -7.46 17.46
N GLY A 36 -1.69 -7.50 17.74
CA GLY A 36 -0.94 -8.73 17.97
C GLY A 36 -0.58 -9.50 16.68
N PRO A 37 0.30 -10.51 16.79
CA PRO A 37 0.95 -11.14 15.63
C PRO A 37 0.01 -11.95 14.74
N VAL A 38 -1.04 -12.58 15.30
CA VAL A 38 -2.00 -13.38 14.51
C VAL A 38 -2.81 -12.49 13.58
N PHE A 39 -3.32 -11.37 14.11
CA PHE A 39 -4.06 -10.39 13.32
C PHE A 39 -3.17 -9.77 12.24
N MET A 40 -1.98 -9.31 12.61
CA MET A 40 -1.07 -8.66 11.66
C MET A 40 -0.57 -9.61 10.57
N ARG A 41 -0.42 -10.91 10.86
CA ARG A 41 -0.12 -11.91 9.84
C ARG A 41 -1.25 -12.07 8.82
N ALA A 42 -2.50 -12.04 9.26
CA ALA A 42 -3.66 -12.23 8.39
C ALA A 42 -4.00 -10.96 7.59
N TYR A 43 -3.90 -9.78 8.21
CA TYR A 43 -4.44 -8.53 7.67
C TYR A 43 -3.38 -7.46 7.39
N GLY A 44 -2.17 -7.58 7.95
CA GLY A 44 -1.09 -6.60 7.75
C GLY A 44 -0.84 -6.21 6.29
N PRO A 45 -0.72 -7.18 5.36
CA PRO A 45 -0.56 -6.87 3.94
C PRO A 45 -1.69 -6.01 3.35
N ALA A 46 -2.95 -6.22 3.76
CA ALA A 46 -4.09 -5.45 3.28
C ALA A 46 -4.19 -4.04 3.89
N LEU A 47 -3.53 -3.83 5.05
CA LEU A 47 -3.51 -2.53 5.71
C LEU A 47 -2.52 -1.56 5.06
N ILE A 48 -1.50 -2.07 4.38
CA ILE A 48 -0.45 -1.27 3.72
C ILE A 48 -0.99 -0.72 2.39
N PRO A 49 -1.09 0.62 2.23
CA PRO A 49 -1.71 1.22 1.04
C PRO A 49 -0.71 1.26 -0.13
N ALA A 50 -0.61 0.15 -0.85
CA ALA A 50 0.05 0.06 -2.15
C ALA A 50 -0.88 0.52 -3.28
N GLY A 51 -0.33 1.15 -4.31
CA GLY A 51 -1.12 1.84 -5.34
C GLY A 51 -0.55 1.76 -6.75
N CYS A 52 0.61 1.13 -6.95
CA CYS A 52 1.29 1.06 -8.23
C CYS A 52 1.45 2.44 -8.92
N THR A 53 1.87 3.43 -8.12
CA THR A 53 2.19 4.78 -8.57
C THR A 53 3.56 5.20 -8.02
N PRO A 54 4.28 6.13 -8.68
CA PRO A 54 5.51 6.69 -8.11
C PRO A 54 5.31 7.34 -6.74
N ALA A 55 4.13 7.95 -6.51
CA ALA A 55 3.77 8.54 -5.22
C ALA A 55 3.65 7.46 -4.13
N SER A 56 3.05 6.31 -4.45
CA SER A 56 2.95 5.17 -3.54
C SER A 56 4.33 4.60 -3.20
N VAL A 57 5.21 4.39 -4.19
CA VAL A 57 6.60 3.96 -3.96
C VAL A 57 7.32 4.89 -2.99
N LYS A 58 7.25 6.21 -3.24
CA LYS A 58 7.90 7.21 -2.38
C LYS A 58 7.38 7.15 -0.94
N ARG A 59 6.07 7.00 -0.77
CA ARG A 59 5.42 6.95 0.55
C ARG A 59 5.73 5.65 1.30
N LEU A 60 5.74 4.51 0.61
CA LEU A 60 6.13 3.22 1.19
C LEU A 60 7.62 3.20 1.58
N GLN A 61 8.50 3.79 0.76
CA GLN A 61 9.91 3.95 1.08
C GLN A 61 10.10 4.80 2.34
N ALA A 62 9.44 5.97 2.41
CA ALA A 62 9.49 6.82 3.60
C ALA A 62 9.01 6.09 4.87
N ALA A 63 7.93 5.29 4.77
CA ALA A 63 7.48 4.47 5.90
C ALA A 63 8.51 3.38 6.27
N ALA A 64 9.11 2.71 5.29
CA ALA A 64 10.13 1.70 5.54
C ALA A 64 11.41 2.31 6.18
N ASP A 65 11.69 3.57 5.90
CA ASP A 65 12.80 4.34 6.47
C ASP A 65 12.52 4.82 7.89
N ALA A 66 11.30 5.26 8.18
CA ALA A 66 10.91 5.76 9.50
C ALA A 66 10.61 4.63 10.52
N GLU A 67 9.93 3.57 10.09
CA GLU A 67 9.29 2.60 10.99
C GLU A 67 10.15 1.35 11.22
N LYS A 68 11.31 1.53 11.86
CA LYS A 68 12.27 0.43 12.12
C LYS A 68 11.83 -0.53 13.24
N GLU A 69 10.96 -0.08 14.12
CA GLU A 69 10.49 -0.82 15.31
C GLU A 69 9.22 -1.66 15.05
N LEU A 70 8.76 -1.74 13.80
CA LEU A 70 7.65 -2.64 13.45
C LEU A 70 8.02 -4.10 13.74
N SER A 71 7.02 -4.89 14.11
CA SER A 71 7.18 -6.34 14.22
C SER A 71 7.74 -6.92 12.92
N ALA A 72 8.54 -7.98 13.03
CA ALA A 72 9.22 -8.57 11.86
C ALA A 72 8.25 -8.94 10.72
N GLY A 73 7.04 -9.39 11.05
CA GLY A 73 6.01 -9.72 10.06
C GLY A 73 5.49 -8.49 9.32
N THR A 74 5.12 -7.44 10.06
CA THR A 74 4.62 -6.19 9.47
C THR A 74 5.70 -5.47 8.69
N ARG A 75 6.94 -5.47 9.19
CA ARG A 75 8.09 -4.90 8.48
C ARG A 75 8.35 -5.63 7.17
N ARG A 76 8.28 -6.96 7.16
CA ARG A 76 8.39 -7.74 5.92
C ARG A 76 7.29 -7.37 4.93
N ALA A 77 6.04 -7.34 5.38
CA ALA A 77 4.91 -6.96 4.52
C ALA A 77 5.07 -5.56 3.90
N LEU A 78 5.62 -4.59 4.66
CA LEU A 78 5.88 -3.24 4.15
C LEU A 78 6.96 -3.24 3.05
N LEU A 79 8.03 -4.00 3.24
CA LEU A 79 9.11 -4.12 2.25
C LEU A 79 8.64 -4.86 0.99
N ASP A 80 7.86 -5.93 1.16
CA ASP A 80 7.25 -6.67 0.05
C ASP A 80 6.34 -5.74 -0.77
N ALA A 81 5.47 -4.95 -0.10
CA ALA A 81 4.59 -3.99 -0.76
C ALA A 81 5.38 -2.92 -1.53
N LEU A 82 6.46 -2.38 -0.94
CA LEU A 82 7.34 -1.42 -1.61
C LEU A 82 7.97 -2.01 -2.87
N GLN A 83 8.49 -3.23 -2.78
CA GLN A 83 9.13 -3.92 -3.91
C GLN A 83 8.10 -4.20 -5.02
N GLU A 84 6.91 -4.69 -4.67
CA GLU A 84 5.85 -4.93 -5.66
C GLU A 84 5.36 -3.64 -6.33
N ASP A 85 5.24 -2.53 -5.59
CA ASP A 85 4.90 -1.24 -6.18
C ASP A 85 5.98 -0.74 -7.15
N GLN A 86 7.27 -0.89 -6.80
CA GLN A 86 8.38 -0.57 -7.70
C GLN A 86 8.31 -1.38 -8.99
N ARG A 87 8.11 -2.70 -8.88
CA ARG A 87 7.95 -3.59 -10.03
C ARG A 87 6.75 -3.19 -10.89
N CYS A 88 5.62 -2.90 -10.26
CA CYS A 88 4.40 -2.56 -10.94
C CYS A 88 4.51 -1.23 -11.72
N VAL A 89 5.17 -0.21 -11.14
CA VAL A 89 5.43 1.07 -11.83
C VAL A 89 6.28 0.84 -13.09
N VAL A 90 7.35 0.05 -13.01
CA VAL A 90 8.21 -0.26 -14.16
C VAL A 90 7.40 -0.97 -15.26
N ILE A 91 6.60 -1.97 -14.91
CA ILE A 91 5.76 -2.69 -15.88
C ILE A 91 4.75 -1.74 -16.54
N ARG A 92 4.06 -0.89 -15.76
CA ARG A 92 3.10 0.07 -16.31
C ARG A 92 3.75 1.04 -17.29
N GLN A 93 4.92 1.56 -16.95
CA GLN A 93 5.68 2.45 -17.83
C GLN A 93 6.04 1.75 -19.14
N ALA A 94 6.48 0.49 -19.09
CA ALA A 94 6.76 -0.31 -20.27
C ALA A 94 5.50 -0.55 -21.13
N MET A 95 4.34 -0.77 -20.50
CA MET A 95 3.07 -0.97 -21.22
C MET A 95 2.52 0.31 -21.90
N THR A 96 2.89 1.50 -21.41
CA THR A 96 2.39 2.79 -21.94
C THR A 96 3.36 3.49 -22.89
N ALA A 97 4.56 2.95 -23.11
CA ALA A 97 5.61 3.55 -23.94
C ALA A 97 5.46 3.23 -25.45
N HIS A 98 4.31 2.70 -25.88
CA HIS A 98 3.99 2.31 -27.25
C HIS A 98 2.85 3.13 -27.82
#